data_AF-A0A4E9FAK8-F1
#
_entry.id   AF-A0A4E9FAK8-F1
#
_cell.length_a   1.000
_cell.length_b   1.000
_cell.length_c   1.000
_cell.angle_alpha   90.00
_cell.angle_beta   90.00
_cell.angle_gamma   90.00
#
_symmetry.space_group_name_H-M   'P 1'
#
loop_
_entity.id
_entity.type
_entity.pdbx_description
1 polymer ?
#
loop_
_entity_poly.entity_id
_entity_poly.type
_entity_poly.pdbx_seq_one_letter_code
_entity_poly.pdbx_strand_id
1 'polypeptide(L)'
;MLKLTFLIILCDIIPSSLADANSCGKLVHCTIKRCFSTEKTETAMHTMSAVGMFSAMVDQFSFVCLATKCHDACTACEQCNYALDQISKITSGVKTKMECPKIETCLEQCFIEDALHMNSCARKRCNVYCYDDDCPYCVYVAKRIFLRICRENNIPKLPNVNFNGSCMDLFNYVLKEYSAGRRT
;
A
#
# COMPACT_ATOMS: atom_id res chain seq x y z
N MET A 1 -42.74 -16.62 -45.14
CA MET A 1 -42.49 -17.69 -44.14
C MET A 1 -41.56 -17.09 -43.08
N LEU A 2 -42.13 -16.66 -41.95
CA LEU A 2 -42.24 -17.39 -40.68
C LEU A 2 -40.91 -17.35 -39.89
N LYS A 3 -40.74 -16.32 -39.05
CA LYS A 3 -40.66 -16.39 -37.56
C LYS A 3 -39.49 -17.22 -37.03
N LEU A 4 -38.61 -16.62 -36.23
CA LEU A 4 -38.63 -16.84 -34.77
C LEU A 4 -37.63 -15.92 -34.03
N THR A 5 -38.19 -15.07 -33.20
CA THR A 5 -37.59 -14.33 -32.08
C THR A 5 -37.11 -15.30 -30.99
N PHE A 6 -35.98 -15.05 -30.33
CA PHE A 6 -35.74 -15.55 -28.96
C PHE A 6 -34.94 -14.54 -28.13
N LEU A 7 -35.54 -14.15 -27.00
CA LEU A 7 -35.02 -13.34 -25.90
C LEU A 7 -34.19 -14.20 -24.93
N ILE A 8 -33.03 -13.68 -24.49
CA ILE A 8 -32.34 -13.97 -23.20
C ILE A 8 -31.50 -12.69 -22.94
N ILE A 9 -31.88 -11.63 -22.20
CA ILE A 9 -32.27 -11.44 -20.79
C ILE A 9 -31.29 -12.05 -19.77
N LEU A 10 -30.56 -11.13 -19.10
CA LEU A 10 -29.98 -11.19 -17.74
C LEU A 10 -28.89 -12.23 -17.46
N CYS A 11 -27.64 -11.78 -17.28
CA CYS A 11 -26.77 -12.14 -16.15
C CYS A 11 -25.35 -11.56 -16.31
N ASP A 12 -25.14 -10.26 -16.11
CA ASP A 12 -23.80 -9.70 -15.84
C ASP A 12 -23.90 -8.71 -14.67
N ILE A 13 -24.32 -9.23 -13.51
CA ILE A 13 -24.04 -8.63 -12.20
C ILE A 13 -23.24 -9.67 -11.42
N ILE A 14 -21.99 -9.89 -11.83
CA ILE A 14 -21.00 -10.58 -11.00
C ILE A 14 -20.16 -9.47 -10.35
N PRO A 15 -20.15 -9.35 -9.01
CA PRO A 15 -19.37 -8.33 -8.35
C PRO A 15 -17.86 -8.61 -8.53
N SER A 16 -17.15 -7.68 -9.17
CA SER A 16 -15.70 -7.73 -9.43
C SER A 16 -14.82 -7.88 -8.18
N SER A 17 -15.39 -7.76 -6.97
CA SER A 17 -14.65 -7.69 -5.71
C SER A 17 -13.95 -8.98 -5.27
N LEU A 18 -14.33 -10.15 -5.79
CA LEU A 18 -13.70 -11.41 -5.36
C LEU A 18 -12.38 -11.70 -6.07
N ALA A 19 -12.23 -11.28 -7.33
CA ALA A 19 -11.00 -11.47 -8.10
C ALA A 19 -9.85 -10.59 -7.55
N ASP A 20 -10.17 -9.35 -7.17
CA ASP A 20 -9.21 -8.39 -6.61
C ASP A 20 -8.64 -8.82 -5.26
N ALA A 21 -9.42 -9.56 -4.48
CA ALA A 21 -8.99 -10.00 -3.16
C ALA A 21 -7.75 -10.92 -3.23
N ASN A 22 -7.68 -11.79 -4.24
CA ASN A 22 -6.60 -12.75 -4.43
C ASN A 22 -5.38 -12.12 -5.12
N SER A 23 -5.59 -11.23 -6.10
CA SER A 23 -4.49 -10.59 -6.82
C SER A 23 -3.64 -9.71 -5.89
N CYS A 24 -4.28 -8.88 -5.06
CA CYS A 24 -3.58 -8.10 -4.04
C CYS A 24 -2.99 -8.96 -2.92
N GLY A 25 -3.49 -10.18 -2.71
CA GLY A 25 -2.87 -11.16 -1.81
C GLY A 25 -1.46 -11.55 -2.26
N LYS A 26 -1.28 -11.82 -3.57
CA LYS A 26 0.04 -12.10 -4.17
C LYS A 26 0.98 -10.91 -4.05
N LEU A 27 0.47 -9.69 -4.28
CA LEU A 27 1.24 -8.47 -4.09
C LEU A 27 1.76 -8.37 -2.66
N VAL A 28 0.88 -8.46 -1.65
CA VAL A 28 1.26 -8.36 -0.24
C VAL A 28 2.34 -9.37 0.13
N HIS A 29 2.19 -10.63 -0.30
CA HIS A 29 3.20 -11.66 -0.07
C HIS A 29 4.54 -11.33 -0.73
N CYS A 30 4.52 -10.91 -1.99
CA CYS A 30 5.73 -10.51 -2.71
C CYS A 30 6.43 -9.33 -2.02
N THR A 31 5.68 -8.29 -1.67
CA THR A 31 6.18 -7.08 -1.04
C THR A 31 6.88 -7.38 0.27
N ILE A 32 6.26 -8.15 1.17
CA ILE A 32 6.87 -8.53 2.45
C ILE A 32 8.14 -9.34 2.21
N LYS A 33 8.12 -10.29 1.27
CA LYS A 33 9.27 -11.16 1.02
C LYS A 33 10.44 -10.48 0.32
N ARG A 34 10.18 -9.50 -0.56
CA ARG A 34 11.20 -8.95 -1.47
C ARG A 34 11.54 -7.48 -1.23
N CYS A 35 10.67 -6.73 -0.57
CA CYS A 35 10.84 -5.29 -0.38
C CYS A 35 11.05 -4.88 1.08
N PHE A 36 10.71 -5.76 2.03
CA PHE A 36 10.99 -5.54 3.44
C PHE A 36 12.27 -6.28 3.81
N SER A 37 13.11 -5.65 4.63
CA SER A 37 14.27 -6.28 5.24
C SER A 37 13.78 -7.11 6.42
N THR A 38 14.07 -8.41 6.41
CA THR A 38 13.77 -9.31 7.52
C THR A 38 14.39 -8.80 8.82
N GLU A 39 15.69 -8.48 8.80
CA GLU A 39 16.42 -7.96 9.96
C GLU A 39 15.79 -6.68 10.55
N LYS A 40 15.44 -5.69 9.70
CA LYS A 40 14.81 -4.45 10.18
C LYS A 40 13.42 -4.70 10.75
N THR A 41 12.65 -5.59 10.10
CA THR A 41 11.32 -5.96 10.56
C THR A 41 11.39 -6.67 11.91
N GLU A 42 12.30 -7.63 12.08
CA GLU A 42 12.55 -8.33 13.34
C GLU A 42 13.03 -7.37 14.44
N THR A 43 14.00 -6.52 14.13
CA THR A 43 14.50 -5.50 15.06
C THR A 43 13.37 -4.61 15.56
N ALA A 44 12.53 -4.11 14.65
CA ALA A 44 11.39 -3.28 15.00
C ALA A 44 10.41 -4.03 15.93
N MET A 45 10.09 -5.29 15.61
CA MET A 45 9.19 -6.13 16.40
C MET A 45 9.66 -6.34 17.84
N HIS A 46 10.97 -6.43 18.09
CA HIS A 46 11.51 -6.70 19.42
C HIS A 46 11.88 -5.46 20.23
N THR A 47 12.06 -4.30 19.59
CA THR A 47 12.65 -3.11 20.25
C THR A 47 11.76 -1.88 20.27
N MET A 48 10.72 -1.80 19.41
CA MET A 48 9.93 -0.58 19.23
C MET A 48 8.50 -0.72 19.78
N SER A 49 7.88 0.39 20.16
CA SER A 49 6.42 0.41 20.42
C SER A 49 5.63 0.11 19.13
N ALA A 50 4.32 -0.14 19.24
CA ALA A 50 3.48 -0.37 18.07
C ALA A 50 3.57 0.74 17.00
N VAL A 51 3.61 2.01 17.43
CA VAL A 51 3.76 3.17 16.53
C VAL A 51 5.15 3.20 15.89
N GLY A 52 6.20 2.88 16.66
CA GLY A 52 7.56 2.77 16.13
C GLY A 52 7.70 1.65 15.11
N MET A 53 7.09 0.49 15.36
CA MET A 53 7.02 -0.61 14.41
C MET A 53 6.30 -0.20 13.12
N PHE A 54 5.16 0.48 13.23
CA PHE A 54 4.44 1.00 12.08
C PHE A 54 5.30 1.98 11.28
N SER A 55 5.95 2.94 11.94
CA SER A 55 6.88 3.87 11.29
C SER A 55 8.00 3.14 10.55
N ALA A 56 8.62 2.12 11.17
CA ALA A 56 9.66 1.34 10.53
C ALA A 56 9.16 0.55 9.31
N MET A 57 7.89 0.14 9.29
CA MET A 57 7.26 -0.46 8.11
C MET A 57 7.03 0.57 7.00
N VAL A 58 6.55 1.77 7.35
CA VAL A 58 6.36 2.89 6.40
C VAL A 58 7.69 3.28 5.76
N ASP A 59 8.77 3.34 6.53
CA ASP A 59 10.10 3.70 6.04
C ASP A 59 10.68 2.64 5.09
N GLN A 60 10.26 1.39 5.20
CA GLN A 60 10.69 0.31 4.29
C GLN A 60 9.91 0.28 2.98
N PHE A 61 8.72 0.86 2.93
CA PHE A 61 7.89 0.85 1.73
C PHE A 61 8.57 1.59 0.57
N SER A 62 8.76 0.90 -0.57
CA SER A 62 9.44 1.44 -1.75
C SER A 62 8.67 1.11 -3.02
N PHE A 63 8.16 2.15 -3.68
CA PHE A 63 7.51 2.03 -4.99
C PHE A 63 8.44 1.43 -6.05
N VAL A 64 9.73 1.79 -6.02
CA VAL A 64 10.73 1.21 -6.93
C VAL A 64 10.89 -0.29 -6.70
N CYS A 65 10.89 -0.75 -5.45
CA CYS A 65 10.92 -2.18 -5.19
C CYS A 65 9.65 -2.89 -5.70
N LEU A 66 8.46 -2.30 -5.50
CA LEU A 66 7.21 -2.85 -6.03
C LEU A 66 7.28 -2.99 -7.56
N ALA A 67 7.67 -1.92 -8.25
CA ALA A 67 7.78 -1.87 -9.70
C ALA A 67 8.83 -2.83 -10.27
N THR A 68 9.91 -3.14 -9.54
CA THR A 68 11.02 -3.97 -10.05
C THR A 68 11.01 -5.42 -9.57
N LYS A 69 10.55 -5.70 -8.35
CA LYS A 69 10.61 -7.03 -7.72
C LYS A 69 9.25 -7.72 -7.61
N CYS A 70 8.18 -6.95 -7.69
CA CYS A 70 6.80 -7.41 -7.55
C CYS A 70 5.88 -6.94 -8.68
N HIS A 71 6.45 -6.58 -9.84
CA HIS A 71 5.75 -6.00 -10.98
C HIS A 71 4.47 -6.76 -11.33
N ASP A 72 4.56 -8.05 -11.65
CA ASP A 72 3.42 -8.84 -12.11
C ASP A 72 2.32 -8.98 -11.05
N ALA A 73 2.70 -9.02 -9.77
CA ALA A 73 1.73 -9.05 -8.68
C ALA A 73 1.09 -7.68 -8.46
N CYS A 74 1.84 -6.61 -8.71
CA CYS A 74 1.38 -5.23 -8.61
C CYS A 74 0.42 -4.87 -9.75
N THR A 75 0.74 -5.21 -10.99
CA THR A 75 -0.15 -4.96 -12.14
C THR A 75 -1.46 -5.75 -12.04
N ALA A 76 -1.44 -6.93 -11.41
CA ALA A 76 -2.64 -7.72 -11.15
C ALA A 76 -3.53 -7.16 -10.02
N CYS A 77 -2.98 -6.33 -9.12
CA CYS A 77 -3.71 -5.70 -8.03
C CYS A 77 -4.10 -4.26 -8.42
N GLU A 78 -5.39 -3.99 -8.62
CA GLU A 78 -5.89 -2.69 -9.13
C GLU A 78 -5.25 -1.48 -8.42
N GLN A 79 -5.17 -1.52 -7.09
CA GLN A 79 -4.64 -0.43 -6.28
C GLN A 79 -3.14 -0.18 -6.54
N CYS A 80 -2.37 -1.23 -6.80
CA CYS A 80 -0.95 -1.11 -7.11
C CYS A 80 -0.71 -0.77 -8.58
N ASN A 81 -1.54 -1.30 -9.47
CA ASN A 81 -1.55 -0.94 -10.89
C ASN A 81 -1.83 0.56 -11.09
N TYR A 82 -2.78 1.13 -10.32
CA TYR A 82 -3.00 2.58 -10.27
C TYR A 82 -1.71 3.34 -9.94
N ALA A 83 -0.99 2.91 -8.90
CA ALA A 83 0.24 3.55 -8.47
C ALA A 83 1.35 3.45 -9.54
N LEU A 84 1.49 2.31 -10.22
CA LEU A 84 2.43 2.16 -11.34
C LEU A 84 2.07 3.07 -12.53
N ASP A 85 0.77 3.19 -12.87
CA ASP A 85 0.31 4.13 -13.90
C ASP A 85 0.67 5.58 -13.55
N GLN A 86 0.47 6.00 -12.29
CA GLN A 86 0.80 7.37 -11.88
C GLN A 86 2.31 7.61 -11.89
N ILE A 87 3.12 6.67 -11.41
CA ILE A 87 4.59 6.78 -11.45
C ILE A 87 5.07 6.85 -12.92
N SER A 88 4.53 6.01 -13.80
CA SER A 88 4.86 6.05 -15.23
C SER A 88 4.55 7.41 -15.83
N LYS A 89 3.40 7.99 -15.51
CA LYS A 89 3.00 9.34 -15.97
C LYS A 89 3.96 10.43 -15.48
N ILE A 90 4.28 10.42 -14.18
CA ILE A 90 5.26 11.36 -13.58
C ILE A 90 6.60 11.27 -14.32
N THR A 91 7.15 10.06 -14.47
CA THR A 91 8.46 9.87 -15.13
C THR A 91 8.46 10.19 -16.62
N SER A 92 7.29 10.24 -17.26
CA SER A 92 7.12 10.56 -18.68
C SER A 92 6.73 12.03 -18.92
N GLY A 93 6.57 12.84 -17.87
CA GLY A 93 6.06 14.21 -17.96
C GLY A 93 4.60 14.30 -18.41
N VAL A 94 3.84 13.21 -18.27
CA VAL A 94 2.41 13.17 -18.57
C VAL A 94 1.62 13.48 -17.30
N LYS A 95 0.53 14.22 -17.45
CA LYS A 95 -0.36 14.55 -16.33
C LYS A 95 -0.92 13.27 -15.68
N THR A 96 -0.81 13.18 -14.35
CA THR A 96 -1.42 12.09 -13.58
C THR A 96 -2.94 12.22 -13.50
N LYS A 97 -3.61 11.18 -12.99
CA LYS A 97 -5.07 11.20 -12.77
C LYS A 97 -5.47 12.05 -11.57
N MET A 98 -4.56 12.26 -10.62
CA MET A 98 -4.79 13.05 -9.40
C MET A 98 -5.89 12.48 -8.50
N GLU A 99 -6.06 11.16 -8.48
CA GLU A 99 -6.96 10.50 -7.50
C GLU A 99 -6.30 10.40 -6.11
N CYS A 100 -4.97 10.54 -6.04
CA CYS A 100 -4.20 10.65 -4.80
C CYS A 100 -3.30 11.91 -4.84
N PRO A 101 -3.87 13.12 -4.81
CA PRO A 101 -3.19 14.35 -5.20
C PRO A 101 -1.95 14.68 -4.36
N LYS A 102 -1.93 14.43 -3.04
CA LYS A 102 -0.77 14.79 -2.20
C LYS A 102 0.44 13.92 -2.49
N ILE A 103 0.24 12.60 -2.56
CA ILE A 103 1.35 11.68 -2.83
C ILE A 103 1.83 11.83 -4.27
N GLU A 104 0.94 12.04 -5.25
CA GLU A 104 1.31 12.26 -6.65
C GLU A 104 2.12 13.55 -6.81
N THR A 105 1.67 14.65 -6.21
CA THR A 105 2.41 15.93 -6.21
C THR A 105 3.77 15.79 -5.54
N CYS A 106 3.84 15.07 -4.41
CA CYS A 106 5.10 14.83 -3.71
C CYS A 106 6.08 13.99 -4.56
N LEU A 107 5.59 12.96 -5.23
CA LEU A 107 6.39 12.13 -6.13
C LEU A 107 6.89 12.93 -7.35
N GLU A 108 6.05 13.79 -7.91
CA GLU A 108 6.44 14.71 -8.99
C GLU A 108 7.55 15.68 -8.54
N GLN A 109 7.41 16.29 -7.36
CA GLN A 109 8.46 17.13 -6.77
C GLN A 109 9.76 16.35 -6.56
N CYS A 110 9.69 15.15 -5.99
CA CYS A 110 10.86 14.29 -5.83
C CYS A 110 11.55 13.95 -7.15
N PHE A 111 10.77 13.74 -8.23
CA PHE A 111 11.30 13.45 -9.56
C PHE A 111 11.97 14.68 -10.20
N ILE A 112 11.36 15.86 -10.06
CA ILE A 112 11.90 17.13 -10.58
C ILE A 112 13.20 17.53 -9.85
N GLU A 113 13.22 17.37 -8.53
CA GLU A 113 14.39 17.71 -7.70
C GLU A 113 15.59 16.80 -8.03
N ASP A 114 15.38 15.49 -8.07
CA ASP A 114 16.43 14.51 -8.38
C ASP A 114 15.82 13.16 -8.80
N ALA A 115 15.68 12.99 -10.12
CA ALA A 115 15.15 11.76 -10.70
C ALA A 115 15.93 10.49 -10.30
N LEU A 116 17.25 10.59 -10.05
CA LEU A 116 18.09 9.45 -9.68
C LEU A 116 17.82 9.01 -8.22
N HIS A 117 17.48 9.95 -7.34
CA HIS A 117 17.20 9.69 -5.93
C HIS A 117 15.71 9.80 -5.56
N MET A 118 14.81 9.77 -6.55
CA MET A 118 13.36 9.83 -6.35
C MET A 118 12.87 8.83 -5.30
N ASN A 119 13.40 7.59 -5.27
CA ASN A 119 13.02 6.59 -4.27
C ASN A 119 13.39 7.00 -2.83
N SER A 120 14.57 7.61 -2.64
CA SER A 120 15.01 8.09 -1.32
C SER A 120 14.13 9.25 -0.86
N CYS A 121 13.87 10.20 -1.76
CA CYS A 121 12.97 11.32 -1.52
C CYS A 121 11.55 10.84 -1.18
N ALA A 122 10.98 9.95 -1.99
CA ALA A 122 9.64 9.40 -1.79
C ALA A 122 9.48 8.69 -0.44
N ARG A 123 10.47 7.87 -0.05
CA ARG A 123 10.49 7.18 1.25
C ARG A 123 10.50 8.16 2.41
N LYS A 124 11.30 9.22 2.31
CA LYS A 124 11.46 10.22 3.38
C LYS A 124 10.28 11.17 3.50
N ARG A 125 9.66 11.55 2.38
CA ARG A 125 8.67 12.65 2.30
C ARG A 125 7.26 12.20 1.94
N CYS A 126 7.11 11.29 0.99
CA CYS A 126 5.82 11.05 0.34
C CYS A 126 5.03 9.90 0.95
N ASN A 127 5.69 8.88 1.50
CA ASN A 127 5.02 7.70 2.08
C ASN A 127 3.98 8.08 3.15
N VAL A 128 4.16 9.21 3.86
CA VAL A 128 3.20 9.68 4.87
C VAL A 128 1.81 9.97 4.30
N TYR A 129 1.72 10.42 3.04
CA TYR A 129 0.45 10.74 2.36
C TYR A 129 -0.35 9.50 1.97
N CYS A 130 0.19 8.29 2.19
CA CYS A 130 -0.62 7.08 2.13
C CYS A 130 -1.52 6.89 3.36
N TYR A 131 -1.31 7.67 4.43
CA TYR A 131 -1.86 7.41 5.76
C TYR A 131 -2.64 8.59 6.34
N ASP A 132 -2.86 9.65 5.56
CA ASP A 132 -3.60 10.86 5.95
C ASP A 132 -4.99 10.94 5.30
N ASP A 133 -5.54 9.79 4.90
CA ASP A 133 -6.83 9.60 4.24
C ASP A 133 -6.96 10.22 2.82
N ASP A 134 -5.87 10.71 2.23
CA ASP A 134 -5.86 11.30 0.87
C ASP A 134 -5.93 10.26 -0.26
N CYS A 135 -5.38 9.06 -0.03
CA CYS A 135 -5.21 8.06 -1.08
C CYS A 135 -5.80 6.68 -0.70
N PRO A 136 -7.04 6.35 -1.12
CA PRO A 136 -7.67 5.07 -0.80
C PRO A 136 -6.91 3.86 -1.35
N TYR A 137 -6.24 4.03 -2.51
CA TYR A 137 -5.44 2.96 -3.12
C TYR A 137 -4.21 2.60 -2.28
N CYS A 138 -3.47 3.59 -1.79
CA CYS A 138 -2.26 3.32 -1.02
C CYS A 138 -2.59 2.79 0.38
N VAL A 139 -3.56 3.40 1.09
CA VAL A 139 -3.95 2.95 2.43
C VAL A 139 -4.47 1.50 2.39
N TYR A 140 -5.15 1.10 1.31
CA TYR A 140 -5.62 -0.27 1.13
C TYR A 140 -4.48 -1.29 1.10
N VAL A 141 -3.45 -1.05 0.28
CA VAL A 141 -2.29 -1.94 0.18
C VAL A 141 -1.49 -1.95 1.47
N ALA A 142 -1.23 -0.77 2.04
CA ALA A 142 -0.48 -0.63 3.29
C ALA A 142 -1.17 -1.34 4.47
N LYS A 143 -2.49 -1.19 4.60
CA LYS A 143 -3.31 -1.91 5.59
C LYS A 143 -3.17 -3.42 5.44
N ARG A 144 -3.25 -3.95 4.22
CA ARG A 144 -3.09 -5.40 4.00
C ARG A 144 -1.69 -5.90 4.37
N ILE A 145 -0.64 -5.14 4.06
CA ILE A 145 0.73 -5.46 4.46
C ILE A 145 0.85 -5.51 5.98
N PHE A 146 0.40 -4.44 6.67
CA PHE A 146 0.43 -4.39 8.13
C PHE A 146 -0.33 -5.55 8.76
N LEU A 147 -1.56 -5.80 8.32
CA LEU A 147 -2.40 -6.87 8.88
C LEU A 147 -1.79 -8.26 8.65
N ARG A 148 -1.07 -8.47 7.55
CA ARG A 148 -0.36 -9.72 7.29
C ARG A 148 0.78 -9.90 8.29
N ILE A 149 1.70 -8.94 8.39
CA ILE A 149 2.83 -8.99 9.32
C ILE A 149 2.33 -9.11 10.76
N CYS A 150 1.27 -8.36 11.11
CA CYS A 150 0.68 -8.37 12.44
C CYS A 150 0.16 -9.74 12.85
N ARG A 151 -0.55 -10.43 11.96
CA ARG A 151 -1.11 -11.77 12.25
C ARG A 151 -0.03 -12.84 12.30
N GLU A 152 0.94 -12.79 11.39
CA GLU A 152 2.04 -13.76 11.33
C GLU A 152 2.93 -13.70 12.58
N ASN A 153 3.09 -12.51 13.18
CA ASN A 153 3.96 -12.31 14.34
C ASN A 153 3.21 -12.07 15.66
N ASN A 154 1.88 -12.15 15.65
CA ASN A 154 1.03 -11.93 16.83
C ASN A 154 1.36 -10.61 17.56
N ILE A 155 1.58 -9.54 16.78
CA ILE A 155 2.10 -8.25 17.26
C ILE A 155 1.39 -7.72 18.51
N PRO A 156 0.04 -7.77 18.64
CA PRO A 156 -0.64 -7.27 19.83
C PRO A 156 -0.15 -7.91 21.15
N LYS A 157 0.36 -9.14 21.11
CA LYS A 157 0.84 -9.88 22.29
C LYS A 157 2.35 -9.74 22.55
N LEU A 158 3.08 -9.00 21.73
CA LEU A 158 4.51 -8.76 21.96
C LEU A 158 4.70 -7.93 23.24
N PRO A 159 5.73 -8.20 24.08
CA PRO A 159 5.92 -7.50 25.35
C PRO A 159 6.03 -5.97 25.26
N ASN A 160 6.64 -5.48 24.18
CA ASN A 160 6.83 -4.06 23.85
C ASN A 160 5.58 -3.39 23.24
N VAL A 161 4.55 -4.17 22.90
CA VAL A 161 3.27 -3.69 22.33
C VAL A 161 2.14 -3.81 23.34
N ASN A 162 1.94 -5.02 23.91
CA ASN A 162 0.92 -5.35 24.91
C ASN A 162 -0.44 -4.66 24.66
N PHE A 163 -1.01 -4.87 23.48
CA PHE A 163 -2.22 -4.20 23.03
C PHE A 163 -3.44 -5.11 23.17
N ASN A 164 -4.47 -4.64 23.88
CA ASN A 164 -5.72 -5.36 24.01
C ASN A 164 -6.63 -5.10 22.80
N GLY A 165 -6.56 -5.97 21.80
CA GLY A 165 -7.39 -5.91 20.61
C GLY A 165 -6.86 -6.77 19.47
N SER A 166 -7.55 -6.72 18.33
CA SER A 166 -7.13 -7.40 17.11
C SER A 166 -6.04 -6.61 16.37
N CYS A 167 -5.41 -7.24 15.37
CA CYS A 167 -4.54 -6.53 14.43
C CYS A 167 -5.24 -5.39 13.69
N MET A 168 -6.56 -5.48 13.50
CA MET A 168 -7.34 -4.43 12.87
C MET A 168 -7.49 -3.22 13.81
N ASP A 169 -7.75 -3.47 15.09
CA ASP A 169 -7.82 -2.43 16.12
C ASP A 169 -6.45 -1.76 16.29
N LEU A 170 -5.38 -2.56 16.30
CA LEU A 170 -4.02 -2.06 16.36
C LEU A 170 -3.67 -1.18 15.16
N PHE A 171 -4.05 -1.59 13.93
CA PHE A 171 -3.83 -0.79 12.73
C PHE A 171 -4.51 0.59 12.84
N ASN A 172 -5.79 0.62 13.25
CA ASN A 172 -6.52 1.87 13.42
C ASN A 172 -5.87 2.77 14.48
N TYR A 173 -5.41 2.18 15.59
CA TYR A 173 -4.69 2.90 16.64
C TYR A 173 -3.38 3.50 16.12
N VAL A 174 -2.49 2.69 15.55
CA VAL A 174 -1.18 3.20 15.10
C VAL A 174 -1.31 4.18 13.94
N LEU A 175 -2.30 4.02 13.07
CA LEU A 175 -2.57 4.97 11.98
C LEU A 175 -2.91 6.36 12.55
N LYS A 176 -3.80 6.41 13.54
CA LYS A 176 -4.19 7.66 14.21
C LYS A 176 -2.98 8.33 14.89
N GLU A 177 -2.21 7.56 15.66
CA GLU A 177 -1.04 8.08 16.39
C GLU A 177 0.08 8.53 15.44
N TYR A 178 0.36 7.75 14.39
CA TYR A 178 1.38 8.05 13.39
C TYR A 178 1.05 9.35 12.64
N SER A 179 -0.21 9.51 12.21
CA SER A 179 -0.66 10.71 11.51
C SER A 179 -0.72 11.94 12.43
N ALA A 180 -0.94 11.76 13.75
CA ALA A 180 -0.85 12.84 14.72
C ALA A 180 0.60 13.30 14.95
N GLY A 181 1.55 12.38 15.12
CA GLY A 181 2.96 12.69 15.39
C GLY A 181 3.73 13.27 14.20
N ARG A 182 3.21 13.16 12.97
CA ARG A 182 3.80 13.79 11.77
C ARG A 182 3.28 15.20 11.50
N ARG A 183 2.23 15.64 12.22
CA ARG A 183 1.66 17.00 12.12
C ARG A 183 2.32 17.99 13.10
N THR A 184 3.20 17.51 13.97
CA THR A 184 4.01 18.27 14.94
C THR A 184 5.45 18.38 14.48
#